data_AF-A0A6I8NHX7-F1
#
_entry.id   AF-A0A6I8NHX7-F1
#
_cell.length_a   1.000
_cell.length_b   1.000
_cell.length_c   1.000
_cell.angle_alpha   90.00
_cell.angle_beta   90.00
_cell.angle_gamma   90.00
#
_symmetry.space_group_name_H-M   'P 1'
#
loop_
_entity.id
_entity.type
_entity.pdbx_description
1 polymer ?
#
loop_
_entity_poly.entity_id
_entity_poly.type
_entity_poly.pdbx_seq_one_letter_code
_entity_poly.pdbx_strand_id
1 'polypeptide(L)'
;MSSLHLDMKDIQHAVVNLDNSLVDLETLQALYENRAQSDELEKIEKHGRSTKEKENAKSLDKPEQFLYELSLIPNFSERVFCILFQSSFSESICSIRRKLELLQKLCEMLKNGSGVMQVLGLVLALGNYMNGGNKARGQADGFGLDILPKLKDVKSSDNSRSLLSYIVSYYLRNFDEDAGKEQCTFPLPEPQDLFQASQMKLEDFQKDLRKLKKDLRACETEAGKVYRTSLEEHLQPFKGSMEQFLSQGTTSRPSFTFPFPVCRKHRCTLGKREFILASQNPGD
;
A
#
# COMPACT_ATOMS: atom_id res chain seq x y z
N MET A 1 1.57 5.40 33.04
CA MET A 1 1.87 4.12 32.37
C MET A 1 1.24 3.01 33.19
N SER A 2 0.02 2.62 32.81
CA SER A 2 -0.83 1.71 33.58
C SER A 2 -0.50 0.26 33.23
N SER A 3 0.23 -0.39 34.14
CA SER A 3 0.09 -1.80 34.53
C SER A 3 -0.42 -2.80 33.48
N LEU A 4 0.39 -3.12 32.48
CA LEU A 4 0.42 -4.49 31.95
C LEU A 4 1.26 -5.30 32.94
N HIS A 5 0.61 -6.16 33.73
CA HIS A 5 1.30 -7.18 34.51
C HIS A 5 1.74 -8.26 33.53
N LEU A 6 2.82 -7.99 32.79
CA LEU A 6 3.38 -8.91 31.81
C LEU A 6 4.16 -9.99 32.58
N ASP A 7 3.65 -11.22 32.60
CA ASP A 7 4.41 -12.36 33.12
C ASP A 7 5.45 -12.77 32.07
N MET A 8 6.66 -13.13 32.52
CA MET A 8 7.73 -13.64 31.67
C MET A 8 7.29 -14.88 30.88
N LYS A 9 6.38 -15.68 31.45
CA LYS A 9 5.77 -16.83 30.76
C LYS A 9 4.96 -16.43 29.54
N ASP A 10 4.22 -15.33 29.62
CA ASP A 10 3.40 -14.84 28.51
C ASP A 10 4.29 -14.31 27.38
N ILE A 11 5.38 -13.61 27.74
CA ILE A 11 6.41 -13.16 26.78
C ILE A 11 7.04 -14.36 26.08
N GLN A 12 7.48 -15.36 26.84
CA GLN A 12 8.10 -16.56 26.29
C GLN A 12 7.13 -17.30 25.36
N HIS A 13 5.88 -17.47 25.78
CA HIS A 13 4.83 -18.09 24.97
C HIS A 13 4.64 -17.33 23.66
N ALA A 14 4.52 -16.00 23.71
CA ALA A 14 4.32 -15.17 22.54
C ALA A 14 5.48 -15.28 21.53
N VAL A 15 6.71 -15.25 22.01
CA VAL A 15 7.91 -15.27 21.16
C VAL A 15 8.21 -16.65 20.59
N VAL A 16 8.05 -17.71 21.38
CA VAL A 16 8.34 -19.08 20.94
C VAL A 16 7.25 -19.61 20.00
N ASN A 17 5.98 -19.30 20.30
CA ASN A 17 4.83 -19.80 19.55
C ASN A 17 4.31 -18.86 18.46
N LEU A 18 4.90 -17.67 18.30
CA LEU A 18 4.42 -16.62 17.39
C LEU A 18 2.97 -16.18 17.69
N ASP A 19 2.60 -16.16 18.97
CA ASP A 19 1.24 -15.83 19.43
C ASP A 19 1.21 -14.47 20.13
N ASN A 20 0.74 -13.44 19.43
CA ASN A 20 0.66 -12.06 19.91
C ASN A 20 -0.75 -11.70 20.44
N SER A 21 -1.54 -12.67 20.89
CA SER A 21 -2.87 -12.43 21.46
C SER A 21 -2.85 -11.80 22.85
N LEU A 22 -1.91 -12.23 23.70
CA LEU A 22 -1.73 -11.72 25.07
C LEU A 22 -0.69 -10.60 25.16
N VAL A 23 0.34 -10.68 24.32
CA VAL A 23 1.40 -9.67 24.22
C VAL A 23 1.33 -9.07 22.82
N ASP A 24 0.84 -7.83 22.74
CA ASP A 24 0.67 -7.15 21.47
C ASP A 24 2.02 -6.74 20.83
N LEU A 25 1.94 -6.34 19.55
CA LEU A 25 3.12 -5.96 18.77
C LEU A 25 3.82 -4.71 19.33
N GLU A 26 3.09 -3.79 19.95
CA GLU A 26 3.67 -2.58 20.56
C GLU A 26 4.51 -2.95 21.78
N THR A 27 4.02 -3.86 22.62
CA THR A 27 4.75 -4.40 23.76
C THR A 27 5.97 -5.19 23.30
N LEU A 28 5.83 -6.06 22.29
CA LEU A 28 6.98 -6.78 21.71
C LEU A 28 8.04 -5.83 21.12
N GLN A 29 7.62 -4.74 20.47
CA GLN A 29 8.53 -3.71 19.97
C GLN A 29 9.27 -3.03 21.13
N ALA A 30 8.56 -2.64 22.20
CA ALA A 30 9.18 -2.03 23.37
C ALA A 30 10.19 -2.99 24.04
N LEU A 31 9.84 -4.27 24.18
CA LEU A 31 10.76 -5.29 24.72
C LEU A 31 11.98 -5.48 23.81
N TYR A 32 11.79 -5.47 22.49
CA TYR A 32 12.89 -5.56 21.55
C TYR A 32 13.83 -4.36 21.67
N GLU A 33 13.32 -3.13 21.76
CA GLU A 33 14.16 -1.93 21.86
C GLU A 33 14.90 -1.82 23.20
N ASN A 34 14.30 -2.31 24.28
CA ASN A 34 14.87 -2.22 25.63
C ASN A 34 15.64 -3.49 26.05
N ARG A 35 15.81 -4.47 25.17
CA ARG A 35 16.57 -5.70 25.47
C ARG A 35 18.05 -5.37 25.78
N ALA A 36 18.64 -6.12 26.69
CA ALA A 36 20.06 -5.97 27.02
C ALA A 36 20.93 -6.20 25.78
N GLN A 37 21.88 -5.30 25.56
CA GLN A 37 22.92 -5.49 24.56
C GLN A 37 23.96 -6.50 25.05
N SER A 38 24.78 -7.03 24.13
CA SER A 38 25.74 -8.08 24.46
C SER A 38 26.70 -7.69 25.59
N ASP A 39 27.17 -6.44 25.63
CA ASP A 39 28.08 -5.97 26.68
C ASP A 39 27.38 -5.76 28.04
N GLU A 40 26.09 -5.41 28.03
CA GLU A 40 25.27 -5.29 29.23
C GLU A 40 24.96 -6.67 29.80
N LEU A 41 24.60 -7.62 28.93
CA LEU A 41 24.29 -8.98 29.32
C LEU A 41 25.52 -9.69 29.93
N GLU A 42 26.70 -9.50 29.35
CA GLU A 42 27.95 -10.02 29.92
C GLU A 42 28.22 -9.52 31.34
N LYS A 43 27.93 -8.24 31.62
CA LYS A 43 28.07 -7.66 32.97
C LYS A 43 27.06 -8.28 33.93
N ILE A 44 25.82 -8.44 33.51
CA ILE A 44 24.73 -9.02 34.30
C ILE A 44 25.06 -10.48 34.65
N GLU A 45 25.47 -11.28 33.66
CA GLU A 45 25.85 -12.68 33.87
C GLU A 45 27.07 -12.84 34.78
N LYS A 46 28.09 -11.99 34.61
CA LYS A 46 29.30 -12.02 35.44
C LYS A 46 28.96 -11.71 36.90
N HIS A 47 28.08 -10.74 37.13
CA HIS A 47 27.59 -10.42 38.47
C HIS A 47 26.79 -11.60 39.04
N GLY A 48 25.85 -12.16 38.26
CA GLY A 48 25.05 -13.32 38.68
C GLY A 48 25.90 -14.54 39.06
N ARG A 49 27.00 -14.81 38.34
CA ARG A 49 27.97 -15.85 38.66
C ARG A 49 28.74 -15.55 39.95
N SER A 50 29.29 -14.33 40.08
CA SER A 50 30.02 -13.92 41.29
C SER A 50 29.16 -13.95 42.55
N THR A 51 27.84 -13.76 42.42
CA THR A 51 26.91 -13.79 43.55
C THR A 51 26.60 -15.20 44.03
N LYS A 52 26.65 -16.21 43.15
CA LYS A 52 26.53 -17.63 43.55
C LYS A 52 27.77 -18.15 44.29
N GLU A 53 28.94 -17.57 44.02
CA GLU A 53 30.22 -17.98 44.63
C GLU A 53 30.53 -17.26 45.95
N LYS A 54 29.87 -16.13 46.24
CA LYS A 54 30.11 -15.33 47.44
C LYS A 54 28.82 -15.17 48.26
N GLU A 55 28.79 -15.76 49.44
CA GLU A 55 27.66 -15.70 50.41
C GLU A 55 27.16 -14.28 50.74
N ASN A 56 27.97 -13.23 50.50
CA ASN A 56 27.67 -11.83 50.83
C ASN A 56 27.47 -10.89 49.63
N ALA A 57 27.32 -11.43 48.41
CA ALA A 57 27.15 -10.60 47.22
C ALA A 57 25.70 -10.13 47.06
N LYS A 58 25.51 -8.86 46.68
CA LYS A 58 24.18 -8.30 46.40
C LYS A 58 23.56 -8.98 45.19
N SER A 59 22.28 -9.34 45.28
CA SER A 59 21.47 -9.77 44.14
C SER A 59 21.39 -8.67 43.09
N LEU A 60 21.10 -9.06 41.84
CA LEU A 60 20.71 -8.12 40.78
C LEU A 60 19.47 -7.32 41.23
N ASP A 61 19.31 -6.08 40.77
CA ASP A 61 18.06 -5.33 40.97
C ASP A 61 17.00 -5.79 39.95
N LYS A 62 15.74 -5.42 40.17
CA LYS A 62 14.61 -5.90 39.35
C LYS A 62 14.79 -5.65 37.83
N PRO A 63 15.31 -4.51 37.37
CA PRO A 63 15.55 -4.29 35.94
C PRO A 63 16.57 -5.26 35.35
N GLU A 64 17.72 -5.48 35.99
CA GLU A 64 18.72 -6.43 35.50
C GLU A 64 18.24 -7.88 35.57
N GLN A 65 17.45 -8.23 36.60
CA GLN A 65 16.78 -9.53 36.67
C GLN A 65 15.86 -9.74 35.47
N PHE A 66 15.02 -8.76 35.14
CA PHE A 66 14.11 -8.83 34.00
C PHE A 66 14.86 -8.97 32.66
N LEU A 67 15.90 -8.17 32.45
CA LEU A 67 16.72 -8.25 31.24
C LEU A 67 17.45 -9.60 31.11
N TYR A 68 17.93 -10.14 32.23
CA TYR A 68 18.51 -11.47 32.27
C TYR A 68 17.48 -12.54 31.94
N GLU A 69 16.30 -12.54 32.56
CA GLU A 69 15.22 -13.49 32.26
C GLU A 69 14.78 -13.43 30.79
N LEU A 70 14.66 -12.22 30.23
CA LEU A 70 14.34 -12.01 28.82
C LEU A 70 15.40 -12.65 27.90
N SER A 71 16.68 -12.57 28.27
CA SER A 71 17.79 -13.17 27.52
C SER A 71 17.77 -14.71 27.52
N LEU A 72 17.11 -15.33 28.51
CA LEU A 72 16.97 -16.78 28.59
C LEU A 72 15.95 -17.32 27.58
N ILE A 73 15.10 -16.46 27.00
CA ILE A 73 14.18 -16.86 25.93
C ILE A 73 15.01 -17.20 24.67
N PRO A 74 14.90 -18.45 24.14
CA PRO A 74 15.73 -18.89 23.03
C PRO A 74 15.59 -18.00 21.79
N ASN A 75 16.70 -17.42 21.33
CA ASN A 75 16.71 -16.54 20.16
C ASN A 75 15.69 -15.40 20.21
N PHE A 76 15.49 -14.80 21.40
CA PHE A 76 14.52 -13.73 21.62
C PHE A 76 14.61 -12.62 20.56
N SER A 77 15.82 -12.08 20.35
CA SER A 77 16.05 -10.97 19.42
C SER A 77 15.62 -11.33 17.99
N GLU A 78 16.08 -12.47 17.49
CA GLU A 78 15.80 -12.90 16.12
C GLU A 78 14.31 -13.19 15.92
N ARG A 79 13.67 -13.87 16.89
CA ARG A 79 12.25 -14.23 16.80
C ARG A 79 11.35 -13.00 16.83
N VAL A 80 11.59 -12.09 17.77
CA VAL A 80 10.81 -10.85 17.88
C VAL A 80 10.99 -9.97 16.65
N PHE A 81 12.21 -9.87 16.12
CA PHE A 81 12.45 -9.19 14.85
C PHE A 81 11.60 -9.78 13.72
N CYS A 82 11.58 -11.10 13.57
CA CYS A 82 10.79 -11.77 12.55
C CYS A 82 9.27 -11.57 12.74
N ILE A 83 8.76 -11.63 13.98
CA ILE A 83 7.34 -11.36 14.31
C ILE A 83 6.93 -9.96 13.87
N LEU A 84 7.70 -8.94 14.30
CA LEU A 84 7.43 -7.54 13.99
C LEU A 84 7.52 -7.27 12.48
N PHE A 85 8.52 -7.89 11.83
CA PHE A 85 8.68 -7.78 10.39
C PHE A 85 7.52 -8.43 9.62
N GLN A 86 7.07 -9.61 10.02
CA GLN A 86 5.95 -10.30 9.37
C GLN A 86 4.69 -9.43 9.34
N SER A 87 4.36 -8.78 10.44
CA SER A 87 3.20 -7.87 10.51
C SER A 87 3.39 -6.65 9.60
N SER A 88 4.51 -5.94 9.75
CA SER A 88 4.78 -4.71 8.98
C SER A 88 4.93 -4.97 7.47
N PHE A 89 5.46 -6.13 7.07
CA PHE A 89 5.53 -6.56 5.68
C PHE A 89 4.14 -6.75 5.08
N SER A 90 3.24 -7.45 5.79
CA SER A 90 1.87 -7.71 5.35
C SER A 90 1.09 -6.41 5.13
N GLU A 91 1.17 -5.48 6.08
CA GLU A 91 0.54 -4.16 5.96
C GLU A 91 1.08 -3.37 4.77
N SER A 92 2.41 -3.34 4.63
CA SER A 92 3.09 -2.60 3.57
C SER A 92 2.75 -3.14 2.18
N ILE A 93 2.80 -4.46 1.98
CA ILE A 93 2.48 -5.05 0.67
C ILE A 93 1.00 -4.90 0.33
N CYS A 94 0.11 -5.03 1.32
CA CYS A 94 -1.33 -4.81 1.15
C CYS A 94 -1.63 -3.36 0.76
N SER A 95 -0.98 -2.39 1.41
CA SER A 95 -1.09 -0.96 1.09
C SER A 95 -0.63 -0.66 -0.34
N ILE A 96 0.52 -1.19 -0.75
CA ILE A 96 1.01 -1.05 -2.13
C ILE A 96 0.02 -1.66 -3.12
N ARG A 97 -0.48 -2.87 -2.85
CA ARG A 97 -1.43 -3.57 -3.71
C ARG A 97 -2.71 -2.78 -3.92
N ARG A 98 -3.34 -2.30 -2.85
CA ARG A 98 -4.58 -1.49 -2.90
C ARG A 98 -4.42 -0.24 -3.77
N LYS A 99 -3.29 0.46 -3.62
CA LYS A 99 -2.99 1.66 -4.43
C LYS A 99 -2.83 1.32 -5.92
N LEU A 100 -2.17 0.19 -6.23
CA LEU A 100 -2.01 -0.27 -7.61
C LEU A 100 -3.32 -0.75 -8.23
N GLU A 101 -4.15 -1.46 -7.47
CA GLU A 101 -5.49 -1.87 -7.89
C GLU A 101 -6.38 -0.66 -8.21
N LEU A 102 -6.34 0.38 -7.36
CA LEU A 102 -7.02 1.64 -7.63
C LEU A 102 -6.53 2.28 -8.93
N LEU A 103 -5.22 2.40 -9.11
CA LEU A 103 -4.64 2.98 -10.31
C LEU A 103 -5.04 2.18 -11.57
N GLN A 104 -5.01 0.86 -11.50
CA GLN A 104 -5.42 -0.02 -12.59
C GLN A 104 -6.90 0.16 -12.93
N LYS A 105 -7.77 0.12 -11.91
CA LYS A 105 -9.22 0.34 -12.06
C LYS A 105 -9.51 1.67 -12.75
N LEU A 106 -8.88 2.76 -12.29
CA LEU A 106 -9.07 4.09 -12.87
C LEU A 106 -8.54 4.20 -14.29
N CYS A 107 -7.37 3.62 -14.58
CA CYS A 107 -6.83 3.60 -15.95
C CYS A 107 -7.76 2.86 -16.91
N GLU A 108 -8.36 1.76 -16.46
CA GLU A 108 -9.31 0.98 -17.24
C GLU A 108 -10.60 1.76 -17.49
N MET A 109 -11.18 2.36 -16.43
CA MET A 109 -12.38 3.21 -16.56
C MET A 109 -12.14 4.41 -17.48
N LEU A 110 -11.01 5.12 -17.34
CA LEU A 110 -10.69 6.28 -18.18
C LEU A 110 -10.46 5.93 -19.65
N LYS A 111 -10.01 4.70 -19.93
CA LYS A 111 -9.68 4.27 -21.29
C LYS A 111 -10.86 3.60 -22.00
N ASN A 112 -11.60 2.78 -21.28
CA ASN A 112 -12.61 1.88 -21.84
C ASN A 112 -14.03 2.16 -21.30
N GLY A 113 -14.19 3.08 -20.35
CA GLY A 113 -15.49 3.44 -19.81
C GLY A 113 -16.36 4.13 -20.86
N SER A 114 -17.52 3.53 -21.17
CA SER A 114 -18.49 4.08 -22.11
C SER A 114 -18.94 5.49 -21.73
N GLY A 115 -19.23 5.70 -20.45
CA GLY A 115 -19.59 7.02 -19.91
C GLY A 115 -18.51 8.08 -20.12
N VAL A 116 -17.24 7.72 -19.91
CA VAL A 116 -16.09 8.61 -20.18
C VAL A 116 -16.05 8.95 -21.68
N MET A 117 -16.17 7.96 -22.56
CA MET A 117 -16.16 8.18 -24.00
C MET A 117 -17.34 9.03 -24.48
N GLN A 118 -18.53 8.85 -23.91
CA GLN A 118 -19.72 9.65 -24.22
C GLN A 118 -19.51 11.12 -23.81
N VAL A 119 -18.99 11.37 -22.62
CA VAL A 119 -18.68 12.74 -22.16
C VAL A 119 -17.62 13.40 -23.04
N LEU A 120 -16.53 12.70 -23.36
CA LEU A 120 -15.49 13.23 -24.26
C LEU A 120 -16.04 13.46 -25.68
N GLY A 121 -16.90 12.58 -26.18
CA GLY A 121 -17.58 12.73 -27.46
C GLY A 121 -18.50 13.94 -27.51
N LEU A 122 -19.25 14.21 -26.43
CA LEU A 122 -20.06 15.43 -26.31
C LEU A 122 -19.22 16.69 -26.34
N VAL A 123 -18.10 16.71 -25.60
CA VAL A 123 -17.17 17.84 -25.62
C VAL A 123 -16.63 18.06 -27.03
N LEU A 124 -16.26 17.00 -27.75
CA LEU A 124 -15.77 17.10 -29.13
C LEU A 124 -16.86 17.62 -30.08
N ALA A 125 -18.06 17.05 -30.03
CA ALA A 125 -19.17 17.42 -30.91
C ALA A 125 -19.57 18.88 -30.72
N LEU A 126 -19.73 19.33 -29.46
CA LEU A 126 -20.06 20.71 -29.15
C LEU A 126 -18.91 21.66 -29.51
N GLY A 127 -17.66 21.27 -29.24
CA GLY A 127 -16.48 22.03 -29.64
C GLY A 127 -16.40 22.24 -31.15
N ASN A 128 -16.66 21.18 -31.94
CA ASN A 128 -16.67 21.24 -33.40
C ASN A 128 -17.81 22.11 -33.93
N TYR A 129 -19.00 22.02 -33.34
CA TYR A 129 -20.14 22.86 -33.70
C TYR A 129 -19.85 24.35 -33.43
N MET A 130 -19.34 24.67 -32.24
CA MET A 130 -19.05 26.04 -31.82
C MET A 130 -17.90 26.69 -32.61
N ASN A 131 -16.92 25.89 -33.06
CA ASN A 131 -15.79 26.36 -33.86
C ASN A 131 -16.00 26.14 -35.38
N GLY A 132 -17.23 25.88 -35.82
CA GLY A 132 -17.58 25.70 -37.22
C GLY A 132 -17.08 26.88 -38.09
N GLY A 133 -16.43 26.56 -39.21
CA GLY A 133 -15.82 27.56 -40.10
C GLY A 133 -14.38 27.95 -39.75
N ASN A 134 -13.85 27.57 -38.59
CA ASN A 134 -12.44 27.74 -38.26
C ASN A 134 -11.63 26.49 -38.66
N LYS A 135 -10.83 26.58 -39.73
CA LYS A 135 -10.02 25.45 -40.24
C LYS A 135 -9.02 24.84 -39.24
N ALA A 136 -8.65 25.57 -38.18
CA ALA A 136 -7.69 25.11 -37.18
C ALA A 136 -8.34 24.64 -35.87
N ARG A 137 -9.65 24.86 -35.67
CA ARG A 137 -10.36 24.57 -34.41
C ARG A 137 -11.71 23.87 -34.58
N GLY A 138 -12.29 23.92 -35.77
CA GLY A 138 -13.44 23.11 -36.16
C GLY A 138 -12.99 21.87 -36.92
N GLN A 139 -13.85 20.85 -36.96
CA GLN A 139 -13.57 19.55 -37.59
C GLN A 139 -12.37 18.80 -36.97
N ALA A 140 -12.17 18.96 -35.65
CA ALA A 140 -11.18 18.19 -34.93
C ALA A 140 -11.67 16.74 -34.74
N ASP A 141 -10.74 15.80 -34.82
CA ASP A 141 -10.97 14.41 -34.41
C ASP A 141 -10.74 14.24 -32.89
N GLY A 142 -10.17 15.24 -32.23
CA GLY A 142 -9.78 15.14 -30.83
C GLY A 142 -9.35 16.43 -30.18
N PHE A 143 -9.12 16.38 -28.87
CA PHE A 143 -8.62 17.50 -28.10
C PHE A 143 -7.69 17.05 -26.97
N GLY A 144 -6.87 17.98 -26.47
CA GLY A 144 -6.06 17.80 -25.28
C GLY A 144 -6.90 17.91 -24.00
N LEU A 145 -6.65 17.06 -23.01
CA LEU A 145 -7.44 17.05 -21.76
C LEU A 145 -7.29 18.34 -20.92
N ASP A 146 -6.31 19.18 -21.22
CA ASP A 146 -6.10 20.49 -20.61
C ASP A 146 -7.26 21.49 -20.89
N ILE A 147 -8.11 21.18 -21.86
CA ILE A 147 -9.29 21.99 -22.16
C ILE A 147 -10.46 21.71 -21.20
N LEU A 148 -10.50 20.56 -20.52
CA LEU A 148 -11.62 20.17 -19.66
C LEU A 148 -11.89 21.19 -18.53
N PRO A 149 -10.88 21.72 -17.81
CA PRO A 149 -11.11 22.76 -16.81
C PRO A 149 -11.66 24.07 -17.38
N LYS A 150 -11.44 24.35 -18.67
CA LYS A 150 -11.86 25.59 -19.36
C LYS A 150 -13.33 25.57 -19.77
N LEU A 151 -13.99 24.40 -19.77
CA LEU A 151 -15.40 24.27 -20.14
C LEU A 151 -16.34 25.06 -19.23
N LYS A 152 -15.93 25.36 -18.00
CA LYS A 152 -16.69 26.19 -17.06
C LYS A 152 -16.69 27.68 -17.43
N ASP A 153 -15.67 28.12 -18.18
CA ASP A 153 -15.41 29.53 -18.51
C ASP A 153 -16.14 29.95 -19.80
N VAL A 154 -16.49 28.99 -20.66
CA VAL A 154 -17.33 29.23 -21.84
C VAL A 154 -18.78 29.35 -21.41
N LYS A 155 -19.43 30.48 -21.72
CA LYS A 155 -20.79 30.82 -21.29
C LYS A 155 -21.74 30.98 -22.47
N SER A 156 -23.03 30.79 -22.20
CA SER A 156 -24.10 31.21 -23.10
C SER A 156 -24.09 32.73 -23.31
N SER A 157 -24.73 33.21 -24.38
CA SER A 157 -24.77 34.64 -24.72
C SER A 157 -25.39 35.52 -23.64
N ASP A 158 -26.29 34.96 -22.84
CA ASP A 158 -26.95 35.60 -21.69
C ASP A 158 -26.20 35.38 -20.35
N ASN A 159 -25.04 34.72 -20.38
CA ASN A 159 -24.24 34.31 -19.22
C ASN A 159 -24.98 33.43 -18.18
N SER A 160 -26.16 32.88 -18.50
CA SER A 160 -26.96 32.11 -17.56
C SER A 160 -26.42 30.70 -17.30
N ARG A 161 -25.68 30.12 -18.27
CA ARG A 161 -25.14 28.75 -18.17
C ARG A 161 -23.73 28.65 -18.76
N SER A 162 -22.90 27.79 -18.16
CA SER A 162 -21.63 27.40 -18.79
C SER A 162 -21.79 26.22 -19.73
N LEU A 163 -20.83 26.04 -20.64
CA LEU A 163 -20.75 24.86 -21.50
C LEU A 163 -20.66 23.58 -20.65
N LEU A 164 -19.91 23.60 -19.54
CA LEU A 164 -19.88 22.49 -18.59
C LEU A 164 -21.29 22.15 -18.04
N SER A 165 -22.05 23.16 -17.59
CA SER A 165 -23.41 22.95 -17.07
C SER A 165 -24.35 22.42 -18.15
N TYR A 166 -24.20 22.90 -19.39
CA TYR A 166 -24.93 22.41 -20.54
C TYR A 166 -24.60 20.95 -20.85
N ILE A 167 -23.32 20.57 -20.88
CA ILE A 167 -22.89 19.18 -21.11
C ILE A 167 -23.47 18.23 -20.08
N VAL A 168 -23.40 18.58 -18.78
CA VAL A 168 -23.98 17.76 -17.70
C VAL A 168 -25.48 17.59 -17.91
N SER A 169 -26.19 18.69 -18.18
CA SER A 169 -27.63 18.65 -18.43
C SER A 169 -28.00 17.83 -19.66
N TYR A 170 -27.20 17.93 -20.72
CA TYR A 170 -27.41 17.17 -21.96
C TYR A 170 -27.13 15.68 -21.73
N TYR A 171 -26.07 15.34 -21.01
CA TYR A 171 -25.73 13.96 -20.68
C TYR A 171 -26.89 13.29 -19.93
N LEU A 172 -27.34 13.91 -18.85
CA LEU A 172 -28.44 13.38 -18.03
C LEU A 172 -29.73 13.20 -18.83
N ARG A 173 -30.02 14.08 -19.79
CA ARG A 173 -31.26 14.00 -20.58
C ARG A 173 -31.23 12.96 -21.69
N ASN A 174 -30.06 12.63 -22.22
CA ASN A 174 -29.94 11.88 -23.47
C ASN A 174 -29.15 10.57 -23.35
N PHE A 175 -28.34 10.40 -22.31
CA PHE A 175 -27.49 9.21 -22.13
C PHE A 175 -27.76 8.45 -20.84
N ASP A 176 -28.44 9.06 -19.87
CA ASP A 176 -28.75 8.44 -18.59
C ASP A 176 -30.26 8.16 -18.48
N GLU A 177 -30.64 6.90 -18.69
CA GLU A 177 -32.04 6.44 -18.60
C GLU A 177 -32.60 6.53 -17.17
N ASP A 178 -31.72 6.63 -16.18
CA ASP A 178 -32.03 6.71 -14.75
C ASP A 178 -31.83 8.12 -14.18
N ALA A 179 -31.63 9.12 -15.04
CA ALA A 179 -31.46 10.50 -14.60
C ALA A 179 -32.61 10.95 -13.67
N GLY A 180 -32.24 11.41 -12.47
CA GLY A 180 -33.19 11.85 -11.44
C GLY A 180 -33.79 10.73 -10.58
N LYS A 181 -33.36 9.47 -10.78
CA LYS A 181 -33.69 8.31 -9.93
C LYS A 181 -32.52 7.98 -9.00
N GLU A 182 -32.77 7.16 -7.98
CA GLU A 182 -31.72 6.70 -7.04
C GLU A 182 -30.66 5.82 -7.71
N GLN A 183 -30.97 5.22 -8.86
CA GLN A 183 -30.09 4.33 -9.62
C GLN A 183 -29.13 5.09 -10.56
N CYS A 184 -29.30 6.42 -10.69
CA CYS A 184 -28.43 7.29 -11.48
C CYS A 184 -26.98 7.15 -11.01
N THR A 185 -26.11 6.66 -11.91
CA THR A 185 -24.70 6.43 -11.60
C THR A 185 -23.84 7.47 -12.33
N PHE A 186 -22.91 8.10 -11.61
CA PHE A 186 -22.00 9.06 -12.22
C PHE A 186 -21.09 8.35 -13.25
N PRO A 187 -21.06 8.78 -14.52
CA PRO A 187 -20.39 8.04 -15.61
C PRO A 187 -18.86 8.18 -15.61
N LEU A 188 -18.32 9.04 -14.75
CA LEU A 188 -16.89 9.27 -14.59
C LEU A 188 -16.43 8.64 -13.27
N PRO A 189 -15.13 8.32 -13.14
CA PRO A 189 -14.61 7.82 -11.88
C PRO A 189 -14.83 8.80 -10.73
N GLU A 190 -14.96 8.25 -9.52
CA GLU A 190 -15.16 9.04 -8.30
C GLU A 190 -14.06 10.11 -8.13
N PRO A 191 -14.40 11.37 -7.82
CA PRO A 191 -13.42 12.44 -7.66
C PRO A 191 -12.36 12.14 -6.60
N GLN A 192 -12.75 11.46 -5.51
CA GLN A 192 -11.84 11.08 -4.44
C GLN A 192 -10.79 10.06 -4.92
N ASP A 193 -11.21 9.07 -5.71
CA ASP A 193 -10.34 8.05 -6.30
C ASP A 193 -9.34 8.69 -7.28
N LEU A 194 -9.82 9.57 -8.16
CA LEU A 194 -8.97 10.34 -9.09
C LEU A 194 -7.97 11.21 -8.33
N PHE A 195 -8.40 11.89 -7.27
CA PHE A 195 -7.52 12.70 -6.45
C PHE A 195 -6.43 11.84 -5.81
N GLN A 196 -6.79 10.72 -5.18
CA GLN A 196 -5.81 9.80 -4.58
C GLN A 196 -4.80 9.30 -5.61
N ALA A 197 -5.27 8.82 -6.76
CA ALA A 197 -4.39 8.33 -7.82
C ALA A 197 -3.47 9.42 -8.39
N SER A 198 -3.95 10.67 -8.45
CA SER A 198 -3.14 11.81 -8.92
C SER A 198 -1.94 12.11 -8.02
N GLN A 199 -2.04 11.81 -6.72
CA GLN A 199 -0.96 11.99 -5.75
C GLN A 199 0.07 10.85 -5.79
N MET A 200 -0.22 9.73 -6.46
CA MET A 200 0.67 8.57 -6.48
C MET A 200 1.83 8.75 -7.45
N LYS A 201 3.05 8.46 -6.98
CA LYS A 201 4.27 8.49 -7.81
C LYS A 201 4.83 7.10 -7.98
N LEU A 202 5.23 6.80 -9.22
CA LEU A 202 5.80 5.50 -9.56
C LEU A 202 7.14 5.26 -8.88
N GLU A 203 7.94 6.32 -8.68
CA GLU A 203 9.22 6.21 -7.99
C GLU A 203 9.05 5.76 -6.54
N ASP A 204 7.96 6.16 -5.88
CA ASP A 204 7.71 5.82 -4.48
C ASP A 204 7.38 4.34 -4.34
N PHE A 205 6.50 3.78 -5.20
CA PHE A 205 6.27 2.33 -5.22
C PHE A 205 7.55 1.53 -5.46
N GLN A 206 8.43 2.00 -6.35
CA GLN A 206 9.70 1.33 -6.60
C GLN A 206 10.63 1.38 -5.39
N LYS A 207 10.67 2.50 -4.66
CA LYS A 207 11.44 2.63 -3.42
C LYS A 207 10.89 1.70 -2.34
N ASP A 208 9.57 1.68 -2.14
CA ASP A 208 8.90 0.85 -1.14
C ASP A 208 9.14 -0.64 -1.41
N LEU A 209 8.99 -1.09 -2.65
CA LEU A 209 9.26 -2.48 -3.03
C LEU A 209 10.74 -2.86 -2.87
N ARG A 210 11.68 -1.96 -3.16
CA ARG A 210 13.11 -2.21 -2.91
C ARG A 210 13.41 -2.33 -1.43
N LYS A 211 12.80 -1.47 -0.61
CA LYS A 211 12.92 -1.53 0.85
C LYS A 211 12.36 -2.84 1.38
N LEU A 212 11.13 -3.21 1.03
CA LEU A 212 10.51 -4.48 1.42
C LEU A 212 11.36 -5.69 1.02
N LYS A 213 11.96 -5.67 -0.17
CA LYS A 213 12.85 -6.76 -0.61
C LYS A 213 14.12 -6.83 0.22
N LYS A 214 14.69 -5.70 0.64
CA LYS A 214 15.87 -5.66 1.51
C LYS A 214 15.51 -6.21 2.89
N ASP A 215 14.40 -5.75 3.45
CA ASP A 215 13.97 -6.10 4.79
C ASP A 215 13.53 -7.58 4.87
N LEU A 216 12.93 -8.12 3.80
CA LEU A 216 12.61 -9.55 3.69
C LEU A 216 13.86 -10.45 3.77
N ARG A 217 14.97 -10.02 3.13
CA ARG A 217 16.25 -10.76 3.24
C ARG A 217 16.87 -10.66 4.63
N ALA A 218 16.68 -9.54 5.31
CA ALA A 218 17.11 -9.41 6.70
C ALA A 218 16.32 -10.39 7.57
N CYS A 219 15.00 -10.49 7.39
CA CYS A 219 14.17 -11.48 8.07
C CYS A 219 14.59 -12.92 7.78
N GLU A 220 14.88 -13.25 6.51
CA GLU A 220 15.41 -14.57 6.13
C GLU A 220 16.73 -14.88 6.84
N THR A 221 17.60 -13.89 7.02
CA THR A 221 18.87 -14.03 7.74
C THR A 221 18.67 -14.27 9.23
N GLU A 222 17.79 -13.50 9.87
CA GLU A 222 17.47 -13.65 11.30
C GLU A 222 16.78 -14.97 11.58
N ALA A 223 15.78 -15.36 10.78
CA ALA A 223 15.15 -16.67 10.85
C ALA A 223 16.16 -17.81 10.68
N GLY A 224 17.10 -17.67 9.74
CA GLY A 224 18.20 -18.61 9.53
C GLY A 224 19.15 -18.74 10.72
N LYS A 225 19.28 -17.73 11.58
CA LYS A 225 20.01 -17.87 12.86
C LYS A 225 19.22 -18.75 13.82
N VAL A 226 17.92 -18.49 14.00
CA VAL A 226 17.03 -19.31 14.83
C VAL A 226 17.12 -20.79 14.45
N TYR A 227 17.07 -21.11 13.14
CA TYR A 227 17.12 -22.49 12.66
C TYR A 227 18.44 -23.21 12.99
N ARG A 228 19.54 -22.47 13.15
CA ARG A 228 20.87 -23.04 13.40
C ARG A 228 21.19 -23.14 14.89
N THR A 229 20.65 -22.25 15.71
CA THR A 229 21.05 -22.13 17.13
C THR A 229 19.98 -22.62 18.11
N SER A 230 18.70 -22.65 17.72
CA SER A 230 17.64 -23.17 18.59
C SER A 230 17.68 -24.70 18.67
N LEU A 231 17.37 -25.23 19.85
CA LEU A 231 17.13 -26.66 20.06
C LEU A 231 15.88 -27.12 19.29
N GLU A 232 15.84 -28.39 18.90
CA GLU A 232 14.75 -28.97 18.11
C GLU A 232 13.38 -28.84 18.78
N GLU A 233 13.34 -28.93 20.11
CA GLU A 233 12.14 -28.75 20.94
C GLU A 233 11.56 -27.33 20.92
N HIS A 234 12.37 -26.32 20.56
CA HIS A 234 11.96 -24.91 20.49
C HIS A 234 11.83 -24.41 19.06
N LEU A 235 12.06 -25.28 18.07
CA LEU A 235 12.08 -24.89 16.67
C LEU A 235 10.67 -24.63 16.11
N GLN A 236 9.69 -25.42 16.56
CA GLN A 236 8.30 -25.30 16.16
C GLN A 236 7.49 -24.57 17.23
N PRO A 237 6.46 -23.80 16.85
CA PRO A 237 5.92 -23.60 15.49
C PRO A 237 6.66 -22.58 14.62
N PHE A 238 7.69 -21.92 15.17
CA PHE A 238 8.37 -20.80 14.53
C PHE A 238 8.87 -21.11 13.12
N LYS A 239 9.59 -22.22 12.95
CA LYS A 239 10.16 -22.60 11.65
C LYS A 239 9.08 -22.79 10.59
N GLY A 240 8.04 -23.58 10.87
CA GLY A 240 6.97 -23.85 9.90
C GLY A 240 6.25 -22.58 9.47
N SER A 241 5.88 -21.73 10.42
CA SER A 241 5.20 -20.45 10.13
C SER A 241 6.10 -19.50 9.33
N MET A 242 7.37 -19.39 9.70
CA MET A 242 8.31 -18.48 9.04
C MET A 242 8.71 -18.98 7.63
N GLU A 243 8.85 -20.28 7.41
CA GLU A 243 9.06 -20.86 6.08
C GLU A 243 7.82 -20.63 5.18
N GLN A 244 6.61 -20.78 5.72
CA GLN A 244 5.38 -20.44 5.03
C GLN A 244 5.34 -18.93 4.69
N PHE A 245 5.67 -18.06 5.64
CA PHE A 245 5.73 -16.62 5.41
C PHE A 245 6.79 -16.22 4.38
N LEU A 246 8.00 -16.75 4.46
CA LEU A 246 9.10 -16.43 3.53
C LEU A 246 8.84 -17.01 2.14
N SER A 247 8.29 -18.23 2.03
CA SER A 247 7.87 -18.79 0.74
C SER A 247 6.74 -17.97 0.12
N GLN A 248 5.77 -17.51 0.92
CA GLN A 248 4.76 -16.56 0.47
C GLN A 248 5.39 -15.23 0.09
N GLY A 249 6.26 -14.61 0.88
CA GLY A 249 6.90 -13.33 0.56
C GLY A 249 7.81 -13.39 -0.68
N THR A 250 8.35 -14.56 -0.99
CA THR A 250 9.18 -14.82 -2.18
C THR A 250 8.38 -15.28 -3.40
N THR A 251 7.21 -15.92 -3.24
CA THR A 251 6.30 -16.34 -4.32
C THR A 251 5.27 -15.26 -4.65
N SER A 252 4.82 -14.52 -3.64
CA SER A 252 4.25 -13.19 -3.73
C SER A 252 5.35 -12.13 -3.87
N ARG A 253 6.59 -12.51 -4.25
CA ARG A 253 7.27 -11.74 -5.30
C ARG A 253 6.21 -11.64 -6.35
N PRO A 254 5.61 -10.48 -6.51
CA PRO A 254 4.49 -10.46 -7.38
C PRO A 254 5.09 -10.85 -8.71
N SER A 255 4.59 -11.95 -9.28
CA SER A 255 4.46 -12.11 -10.71
C SER A 255 3.51 -11.01 -11.22
N PHE A 256 3.68 -9.77 -10.76
CA PHE A 256 3.85 -8.63 -11.63
C PHE A 256 4.96 -9.03 -12.63
N THR A 257 4.61 -9.85 -13.63
CA THR A 257 4.58 -9.28 -14.97
C THR A 257 3.82 -7.98 -14.83
N PHE A 258 4.56 -6.96 -14.39
CA PHE A 258 4.00 -5.66 -14.14
C PHE A 258 3.28 -5.33 -15.43
N PRO A 259 2.07 -4.79 -15.36
CA PRO A 259 1.60 -3.96 -16.43
C PRO A 259 2.47 -2.68 -16.46
N PHE A 260 3.79 -2.71 -16.22
CA PHE A 260 4.67 -1.56 -16.45
C PHE A 260 4.59 -1.17 -17.93
N PRO A 261 4.56 -2.09 -18.91
CA PRO A 261 4.27 -1.70 -20.28
C PRO A 261 2.86 -1.13 -20.40
N VAL A 262 1.88 -1.60 -19.61
CA VAL A 262 0.48 -1.17 -19.66
C VAL A 262 0.32 0.16 -18.92
N CYS A 263 0.46 0.30 -17.60
CA CYS A 263 0.43 1.57 -16.86
C CYS A 263 1.41 2.63 -17.39
N ARG A 264 2.64 2.27 -17.80
CA ARG A 264 3.57 3.23 -18.44
C ARG A 264 3.13 3.52 -19.88
N LYS A 265 2.62 2.57 -20.69
CA LYS A 265 1.91 2.90 -21.94
C LYS A 265 0.71 3.78 -21.65
N HIS A 266 -0.12 3.49 -20.66
CA HIS A 266 -1.40 4.13 -20.37
C HIS A 266 -1.15 5.55 -19.90
N ARG A 267 -0.14 5.79 -19.04
CA ARG A 267 0.33 7.14 -18.68
C ARG A 267 1.03 7.85 -19.84
N CYS A 268 1.81 7.17 -20.68
CA CYS A 268 2.40 7.78 -21.88
C CYS A 268 1.35 8.03 -22.99
N THR A 269 0.29 7.24 -23.08
CA THR A 269 -0.84 7.45 -24.00
C THR A 269 -1.78 8.51 -23.45
N LEU A 270 -2.09 8.53 -22.16
CA LEU A 270 -2.90 9.60 -21.53
C LEU A 270 -2.13 10.93 -21.48
N GLY A 271 -0.81 10.89 -21.31
CA GLY A 271 0.06 12.08 -21.25
C GLY A 271 0.58 12.57 -22.61
N LYS A 272 0.36 11.84 -23.71
CA LYS A 272 0.74 12.24 -25.08
C LYS A 272 -0.39 12.18 -26.12
N ARG A 273 -1.60 11.70 -25.78
CA ARG A 273 -2.70 11.65 -26.75
C ARG A 273 -3.54 12.92 -26.66
N GLU A 274 -3.51 13.68 -27.73
CA GLU A 274 -4.74 14.21 -28.31
C GLU A 274 -5.73 13.03 -28.43
N PHE A 275 -6.90 13.13 -27.81
CA PHE A 275 -7.91 12.09 -27.86
C PHE A 275 -8.54 12.06 -29.26
N ILE A 276 -7.87 11.44 -30.24
CA ILE A 276 -8.43 11.22 -31.59
C ILE A 276 -9.56 10.19 -31.47
N LEU A 277 -10.80 10.67 -31.42
CA LEU A 277 -12.01 9.91 -31.65
C LEU A 277 -12.09 9.60 -33.15
N ALA A 278 -11.39 8.56 -33.59
CA ALA A 278 -11.56 8.05 -34.94
C ALA A 278 -13.02 7.60 -35.11
N SER A 279 -13.76 8.33 -35.93
CA SER A 279 -15.07 7.94 -36.44
C SER A 279 -14.94 6.60 -37.14
N GLN A 280 -15.46 5.54 -36.52
CA GLN A 280 -15.81 4.35 -37.26
C GLN A 280 -17.02 4.72 -38.13
N ASN A 281 -16.77 5.10 -39.38
CA ASN A 281 -17.76 4.99 -40.43
C ASN A 281 -18.03 3.50 -40.65
N PRO A 282 -19.25 2.99 -40.42
CA PRO A 282 -19.69 1.81 -41.15
C PRO A 282 -19.97 2.28 -42.58
N GLY A 283 -19.29 1.70 -43.56
CA GLY A 283 -19.58 1.95 -44.96
C GLY A 283 -21.00 1.48 -45.31
N ASP A 284 -21.83 2.41 -45.77
CA ASP A 284 -22.47 2.46 -47.10
C ASP A 284 -23.57 3.55 -47.10
#